data_AF-A0A7K3RVN1-F1
#
_entry.id   AF-A0A7K3RVN1-F1
#
_cell.length_a   1.000
_cell.length_b   1.000
_cell.length_c   1.000
_cell.angle_alpha   90.00
_cell.angle_beta   90.00
_cell.angle_gamma   90.00
#
_symmetry.space_group_name_H-M   'P 1'
#
loop_
_entity.id
_entity.type
_entity.pdbx_description
1 polymer ?
#
loop_
_entity_poly.entity_id
_entity_poly.type
_entity_poly.pdbx_seq_one_letter_code
_entity_poly.pdbx_strand_id
1 'polypeptide(L)'
;MPTYSIGRAAELLGVSSETVRRWADGGQLAMERDGAGNRVIDGVGLAAFAKDRAAGLHPVPGETRTSVRNSFAGIVTAVTVDDIVAQVEIQSGPHRLVSLVSREAVDELGIEVGVTATARVKSTNVHIDRQ
;
A
#
# COMPACT_ATOMS: atom_id res chain seq x y z
N MET A 1 8.00 -14.44 -20.46
CA MET A 1 7.78 -13.43 -19.40
C MET A 1 7.39 -14.14 -18.13
N PRO A 2 7.65 -13.61 -16.91
CA PRO A 2 7.24 -14.29 -15.69
C PRO A 2 5.72 -14.38 -15.62
N THR A 3 5.21 -15.55 -15.27
CA THR A 3 3.78 -15.78 -15.02
C THR A 3 3.56 -16.02 -13.54
N TYR A 4 2.39 -15.60 -13.04
CA TYR A 4 2.05 -15.65 -11.64
C TYR A 4 0.79 -16.49 -11.41
N SER A 5 0.81 -17.31 -10.37
CA SER A 5 -0.40 -17.94 -9.87
C SER A 5 -1.31 -16.91 -9.22
N ILE A 6 -2.60 -17.22 -9.09
CA ILE A 6 -3.58 -16.38 -8.37
C ILE A 6 -3.11 -16.08 -6.94
N GLY A 7 -2.55 -17.08 -6.24
CA GLY A 7 -2.03 -16.90 -4.88
C GLY A 7 -0.90 -15.88 -4.83
N ARG A 8 0.08 -16.02 -5.73
CA ARG A 8 1.21 -15.09 -5.78
C ARG A 8 0.79 -13.68 -6.22
N ALA A 9 -0.16 -13.58 -7.15
CA ALA A 9 -0.73 -12.29 -7.54
C ALA A 9 -1.48 -11.62 -6.39
N ALA A 10 -2.20 -12.38 -5.57
CA ALA A 10 -2.93 -11.86 -4.41
C ALA A 10 -1.98 -11.28 -3.35
N GLU A 11 -0.87 -11.97 -3.08
CA GLU A 11 0.21 -11.47 -2.22
C GLU A 11 0.78 -10.15 -2.75
N LEU A 12 1.12 -10.10 -4.04
CA LEU A 12 1.68 -8.91 -4.68
C LEU A 12 0.70 -7.72 -4.71
N LEU A 13 -0.60 -8.00 -4.84
CA LEU A 13 -1.67 -6.98 -4.89
C LEU A 13 -2.23 -6.61 -3.52
N GLY A 14 -1.74 -7.24 -2.44
CA GLY A 14 -2.20 -7.00 -1.07
C GLY A 14 -3.68 -7.32 -0.83
N VAL A 15 -4.22 -8.36 -1.47
CA VAL A 15 -5.63 -8.77 -1.34
C VAL A 15 -5.78 -10.29 -1.19
N SER A 16 -7.00 -10.78 -0.98
CA SER A 16 -7.28 -12.21 -0.96
C SER A 16 -7.25 -12.82 -2.37
N SER A 17 -6.90 -14.11 -2.48
CA SER A 17 -6.95 -14.85 -3.74
C SER A 17 -8.35 -14.88 -4.37
N GLU A 18 -9.39 -14.83 -3.53
CA GLU A 18 -10.79 -14.73 -4.00
C GLU A 18 -11.07 -13.40 -4.70
N THR A 19 -10.49 -12.30 -4.20
CA THR A 19 -10.61 -10.99 -4.84
C THR A 19 -9.97 -11.01 -6.23
N VAL A 20 -8.80 -11.65 -6.37
CA VAL A 20 -8.11 -11.82 -7.66
C VAL A 20 -8.93 -12.71 -8.62
N ARG A 21 -9.53 -13.80 -8.13
CA ARG A 21 -10.45 -14.63 -8.94
C ARG A 21 -11.61 -13.80 -9.47
N ARG A 22 -12.27 -13.05 -8.60
CA ARG A 22 -13.41 -12.20 -8.97
C ARG A 22 -13.05 -11.19 -10.06
N TRP A 23 -11.87 -10.58 -9.98
CA TRP A 23 -11.40 -9.65 -11.01
C TRP A 23 -11.12 -10.33 -12.34
N ALA A 24 -10.55 -11.53 -12.32
CA ALA A 24 -10.29 -12.26 -13.54
C ALA A 24 -11.59 -12.76 -14.19
N ASP A 25 -12.52 -13.27 -13.40
CA ASP A 25 -13.82 -13.72 -13.90
C ASP A 25 -14.67 -12.53 -14.38
N GLY A 26 -14.49 -11.34 -13.78
CA GLY A 26 -15.05 -10.07 -14.24
C GLY A 26 -14.30 -9.40 -15.40
N GLY A 27 -13.25 -10.04 -15.96
CA GLY A 27 -12.47 -9.53 -17.09
C GLY A 27 -11.57 -8.33 -16.76
N GLN A 28 -11.46 -7.94 -15.49
CA GLN A 28 -10.64 -6.82 -15.03
C GLN A 28 -9.14 -7.19 -14.99
N LEU A 29 -8.82 -8.47 -14.77
CA LEU A 29 -7.46 -8.99 -14.79
C LEU A 29 -7.35 -10.16 -15.77
N ALA A 30 -6.61 -9.97 -16.87
CA ALA A 30 -6.43 -11.01 -17.87
C ALA A 30 -5.71 -12.24 -17.28
N MET A 31 -6.26 -13.42 -17.57
CA MET A 31 -5.64 -14.70 -17.22
C MET A 31 -5.55 -15.60 -18.44
N GLU A 32 -4.42 -16.29 -18.53
CA GLU A 32 -4.14 -17.29 -19.55
C GLU A 32 -4.02 -18.67 -18.91
N ARG A 33 -3.92 -19.71 -19.74
CA ARG A 33 -3.54 -21.04 -19.29
C ARG A 33 -2.09 -21.28 -19.67
N ASP A 34 -1.28 -21.76 -18.73
CA ASP A 34 0.07 -22.23 -19.05
C ASP A 34 0.04 -23.54 -19.85
N GLY A 35 1.21 -24.01 -20.28
CA GLY A 35 1.35 -25.27 -21.02
C GLY A 35 0.94 -26.52 -20.23
N ALA A 36 0.74 -26.41 -18.91
CA ALA A 36 0.22 -27.47 -18.04
C ALA A 36 -1.28 -27.32 -17.72
N GLY A 37 -1.94 -26.30 -18.29
CA GLY A 37 -3.37 -26.03 -18.14
C GLY A 37 -3.76 -25.20 -16.90
N ASN A 38 -2.80 -24.73 -16.10
CA ASN A 38 -3.06 -23.91 -14.92
C ASN A 38 -3.42 -22.48 -15.32
N ARG A 39 -4.39 -21.85 -14.62
CA ARG A 39 -4.67 -20.42 -14.79
C ARG A 39 -3.50 -19.60 -14.25
N VAL A 40 -2.91 -18.79 -15.10
CA VAL A 40 -1.77 -17.92 -14.78
C VAL A 40 -2.03 -16.50 -15.27
N ILE A 41 -1.39 -15.55 -14.61
CA ILE A 41 -1.46 -14.12 -14.97
C ILE A 41 -0.09 -13.74 -15.54
N ASP A 42 -0.07 -13.15 -16.73
CA ASP A 42 1.17 -12.58 -17.28
C ASP A 42 1.65 -11.41 -16.42
N GLY A 43 2.96 -11.34 -16.20
CA GLY A 43 3.58 -10.32 -15.35
C GLY A 43 3.39 -8.88 -15.83
N VAL A 44 3.32 -8.64 -17.15
CA VAL A 44 3.05 -7.30 -17.69
C VAL A 44 1.61 -6.90 -17.41
N GLY A 45 0.67 -7.82 -17.64
CA GLY A 45 -0.74 -7.62 -17.33
C GLY A 45 -0.98 -7.34 -15.84
N LEU A 46 -0.34 -8.13 -14.96
CA LEU A 46 -0.44 -7.93 -13.51
C LEU A 46 0.11 -6.58 -13.07
N ALA A 47 1.25 -6.16 -13.63
CA ALA A 47 1.87 -4.88 -13.30
C ALA A 47 1.06 -3.68 -13.81
N ALA A 48 0.47 -3.77 -15.00
CA ALA A 48 -0.42 -2.75 -15.54
C ALA A 48 -1.68 -2.60 -14.66
N PHE A 49 -2.31 -3.72 -14.33
CA PHE A 49 -3.48 -3.76 -13.44
C PHE A 49 -3.20 -3.15 -12.07
N ALA A 50 -2.04 -3.47 -11.48
CA ALA A 50 -1.61 -2.90 -10.20
C ALA A 50 -1.46 -1.36 -10.26
N LYS A 51 -0.90 -0.84 -11.36
CA LYS A 51 -0.74 0.61 -11.57
C LYS A 51 -2.08 1.33 -11.71
N ASP A 52 -2.99 0.78 -12.51
CA ASP A 52 -4.32 1.38 -12.73
C ASP A 52 -5.12 1.46 -11.42
N ARG A 53 -5.01 0.42 -10.58
CA ARG A 53 -5.62 0.41 -9.25
C ARG A 53 -4.99 1.47 -8.32
N ALA A 54 -3.67 1.58 -8.31
CA ALA A 54 -2.96 2.56 -7.49
C ALA A 54 -3.21 4.01 -7.93
N ALA A 55 -3.57 4.24 -9.20
CA ALA A 55 -3.91 5.56 -9.74
C ALA A 55 -5.28 6.09 -9.31
N GLY A 56 -6.04 5.35 -8.48
CA GLY A 56 -7.31 5.84 -7.92
C GLY A 56 -8.45 5.89 -8.93
N LEU A 57 -8.43 5.05 -9.98
CA LEU A 57 -9.60 4.80 -10.83
C LEU A 57 -10.82 4.23 -10.05
N HIS A 58 -10.65 3.98 -8.74
CA HIS A 58 -11.69 3.90 -7.72
C HIS A 58 -11.39 4.89 -6.57
N PRO A 59 -11.80 6.16 -6.67
CA PRO A 59 -11.43 7.18 -5.68
C PRO A 59 -12.30 7.11 -4.41
N VAL A 60 -11.67 7.32 -3.25
CA VAL A 60 -12.36 7.63 -1.98
C VAL A 60 -12.52 9.16 -1.89
N PRO A 61 -13.72 9.70 -1.67
CA PRO A 61 -13.93 11.15 -1.57
C PRO A 61 -13.16 11.79 -0.39
N GLY A 62 -12.56 12.97 -0.62
CA GLY A 62 -11.86 13.77 0.42
C GLY A 62 -10.33 13.76 0.34
N GLU A 63 -9.75 13.08 -0.66
CA GLU A 63 -8.30 12.90 -0.75
C GLU A 63 -7.57 14.16 -1.25
N THR A 64 -6.67 14.72 -0.42
CA THR A 64 -5.76 15.80 -0.84
C THR A 64 -4.87 15.32 -1.98
N ARG A 65 -4.90 16.00 -3.13
CA ARG A 65 -4.00 15.69 -4.25
C ARG A 65 -2.56 15.96 -3.83
N THR A 66 -1.75 14.91 -3.77
CA THR A 66 -0.33 14.97 -3.41
C THR A 66 0.52 14.16 -4.38
N SER A 67 1.77 14.57 -4.58
CA SER A 67 2.76 13.81 -5.37
C SER A 67 3.33 12.60 -4.61
N VAL A 68 3.02 12.50 -3.31
CA VAL A 68 3.42 11.37 -2.46
C VAL A 68 2.56 10.16 -2.79
N ARG A 69 3.18 9.06 -3.26
CA ARG A 69 2.45 7.89 -3.79
C ARG A 69 2.28 6.72 -2.81
N ASN A 70 3.07 6.67 -1.74
CA ASN A 70 2.90 5.64 -0.73
C ASN A 70 2.13 6.23 0.45
N SER A 71 1.00 5.62 0.80
CA SER A 71 0.08 6.07 1.83
C SER A 71 -0.32 4.88 2.67
N PHE A 72 -0.14 5.00 3.99
CA PHE A 72 -0.36 3.94 4.96
C PHE A 72 -1.31 4.47 6.04
N ALA A 73 -2.60 4.22 5.86
CA ALA A 73 -3.62 4.58 6.84
C ALA A 73 -3.55 3.62 8.03
N GLY A 74 -3.53 4.18 9.24
CA GLY A 74 -3.36 3.40 10.45
C GLY A 74 -3.79 4.14 11.71
N ILE A 75 -3.43 3.56 12.84
CA ILE A 75 -3.64 4.14 14.18
C ILE A 75 -2.30 4.43 14.82
N VAL A 76 -2.19 5.57 15.50
CA VAL A 76 -0.99 5.92 16.27
C VAL A 76 -0.92 5.02 17.50
N THR A 77 0.19 4.31 17.65
CA THR A 77 0.39 3.35 18.76
C THR A 77 1.38 3.83 19.82
N ALA A 78 2.26 4.77 19.46
CA ALA A 78 3.18 5.42 20.39
C ALA A 78 3.57 6.81 19.88
N VAL A 79 3.80 7.73 20.81
CA VAL A 79 4.36 9.05 20.56
C VAL A 79 5.41 9.31 21.63
N THR A 80 6.67 9.53 21.22
CA THR A 80 7.77 9.91 22.10
C THR A 80 8.22 11.30 21.71
N VAL A 81 8.12 12.25 22.62
CA VAL A 81 8.43 13.67 22.37
C VAL A 81 9.71 14.04 23.10
N ASP A 82 10.68 14.57 22.36
CA ASP A 82 11.88 15.23 22.86
C ASP A 82 11.73 16.77 22.76
N ASP A 83 12.80 17.52 22.99
CA ASP A 83 12.75 18.99 23.01
C ASP A 83 12.27 19.60 21.67
N ILE A 84 12.80 19.10 20.54
CA ILE A 84 12.55 19.65 19.19
C ILE A 84 11.80 18.68 18.28
N VAL A 85 12.03 17.38 18.47
CA VAL A 85 11.51 16.32 17.60
C VAL A 85 10.61 15.39 18.37
N ALA A 86 9.74 14.69 17.64
CA ALA A 86 8.93 13.63 18.16
C ALA A 86 9.01 12.42 17.23
N GLN A 87 9.07 11.24 17.83
CA GLN A 87 8.89 9.96 17.16
C GLN A 87 7.42 9.55 17.26
N VAL A 88 6.79 9.26 16.13
CA VAL A 88 5.42 8.78 16.03
C VAL A 88 5.43 7.39 15.41
N GLU A 89 4.75 6.45 16.06
CA GLU A 89 4.56 5.09 15.56
C GLU A 89 3.13 4.88 15.09
N ILE A 90 2.97 4.36 13.87
CA ILE A 90 1.67 4.08 13.26
C ILE A 90 1.61 2.60 12.89
N GLN A 91 0.57 1.92 13.37
CA GLN A 91 0.22 0.58 12.93
C GLN A 91 -0.73 0.66 11.74
N SER A 92 -0.30 0.18 10.57
CA SER A 92 -1.05 0.13 9.32
C SER A 92 -1.14 -1.31 8.83
N GLY A 93 -2.23 -2.02 9.19
CA GLY A 93 -2.38 -3.44 8.89
C GLY A 93 -1.26 -4.25 9.55
N PRO A 94 -0.50 -5.09 8.82
CA PRO A 94 0.64 -5.85 9.37
C PRO A 94 1.92 -5.01 9.52
N HIS A 95 1.94 -3.76 9.07
CA HIS A 95 3.15 -2.94 9.01
C HIS A 95 3.18 -1.91 10.13
N ARG A 96 4.31 -1.84 10.85
CA ARG A 96 4.63 -0.76 11.80
C ARG A 96 5.49 0.28 11.09
N LEU A 97 5.02 1.50 11.00
CA LEU A 97 5.76 2.65 10.47
C LEU A 97 6.21 3.55 11.61
N VAL A 98 7.42 4.08 11.51
CA VAL A 98 7.98 5.04 12.45
C VAL A 98 8.33 6.31 11.68
N SER A 99 7.88 7.46 12.16
CA SER A 99 8.17 8.76 11.58
C SER A 99 8.80 9.67 12.63
N LEU A 100 9.78 10.47 12.21
CA LEU A 100 10.29 11.59 12.98
C LEU A 100 9.66 12.87 12.42
N VAL A 101 9.03 13.63 13.30
CA VAL A 101 8.37 14.91 13.01
C VAL A 101 8.83 15.95 14.03
N SER A 102 8.54 17.23 13.82
CA SER A 102 8.77 18.22 14.87
C SER A 102 7.79 17.99 16.03
N ARG A 103 8.21 18.35 17.23
CA ARG A 103 7.33 18.42 18.40
C ARG A 103 6.10 19.29 18.12
N GLU A 104 6.33 20.48 17.55
CA GLU A 104 5.27 21.42 17.17
C GLU A 104 4.22 20.78 16.26
N ALA A 105 4.63 19.96 15.28
CA ALA A 105 3.69 19.29 14.39
C ALA A 105 2.83 18.24 15.12
N VAL A 106 3.37 17.55 16.11
CA VAL A 106 2.58 16.63 16.96
C VAL A 106 1.52 17.40 17.73
N ASP A 107 1.91 18.51 18.34
CA ASP A 107 1.03 19.35 19.15
C ASP A 107 -0.05 20.02 18.30
N GLU A 108 0.32 20.65 17.17
CA GLU A 108 -0.60 21.35 16.26
C GLU A 108 -1.61 20.41 15.58
N LEU A 109 -1.19 19.19 15.27
CA LEU A 109 -2.04 18.20 14.58
C LEU A 109 -2.81 17.30 15.55
N GLY A 110 -2.58 17.43 16.87
CA GLY A 110 -3.21 16.56 17.88
C GLY A 110 -2.84 15.09 17.70
N ILE A 111 -1.57 14.81 17.39
CA ILE A 111 -1.10 13.43 17.19
C ILE A 111 -0.91 12.77 18.56
N GLU A 112 -1.86 11.92 18.93
CA GLU A 112 -1.85 11.21 20.21
C GLU A 112 -2.06 9.71 19.98
N VAL A 113 -1.67 8.89 20.96
CA VAL A 113 -1.95 7.45 20.91
C VAL A 113 -3.46 7.21 20.78
N GLY A 114 -3.85 6.39 19.80
CA GLY A 114 -5.24 6.07 19.52
C GLY A 114 -5.88 6.87 18.38
N VAL A 115 -5.27 7.97 17.93
CA VAL A 115 -5.81 8.70 16.78
C VAL A 115 -5.49 8.01 15.46
N THR A 116 -6.40 8.13 14.50
CA THR A 116 -6.15 7.66 13.13
C THR A 116 -5.24 8.64 12.41
N ALA A 117 -4.20 8.14 11.76
CA ALA A 117 -3.27 8.94 10.97
C ALA A 117 -2.90 8.23 9.68
N THR A 118 -2.47 8.98 8.68
CA THR A 118 -1.96 8.42 7.41
C THR A 118 -0.49 8.76 7.26
N ALA A 119 0.39 7.77 7.40
CA ALA A 119 1.80 7.93 7.11
C ALA A 119 2.00 7.97 5.59
N ARG A 120 2.66 9.02 5.09
CA ARG A 120 2.87 9.23 3.65
C ARG A 120 4.36 9.30 3.34
N VAL A 121 4.82 8.51 2.37
CA VAL A 121 6.25 8.42 1.98
C VAL A 121 6.40 8.67 0.48
N LYS A 122 7.25 9.64 0.11
CA LYS A 122 7.52 9.95 -1.30
C LYS A 122 8.26 8.78 -1.96
N SER A 123 7.87 8.41 -3.18
CA SER A 123 8.46 7.26 -3.88
C SER A 123 9.96 7.37 -4.10
N THR A 124 10.49 8.59 -4.22
CA THR A 124 11.93 8.84 -4.37
C THR A 124 12.76 8.49 -3.14
N ASN A 125 12.12 8.24 -2.00
CA ASN A 125 12.78 7.89 -0.73
C ASN A 125 12.65 6.39 -0.40
N VAL A 126 12.07 5.60 -1.31
CA VAL A 126 11.96 4.14 -1.15
C VAL A 126 13.14 3.49 -1.85
N HIS A 127 13.88 2.65 -1.13
CA HIS A 127 14.97 1.85 -1.68
C HIS A 127 14.46 0.45 -2.02
N ILE A 128 15.00 -0.14 -3.09
CA ILE A 128 14.63 -1.49 -3.53
C ILE A 128 15.88 -2.36 -3.45
N ASP A 129 15.84 -3.36 -2.59
CA ASP A 129 16.86 -4.40 -2.49
C ASP A 129 16.29 -5.73 -2.98
N ARG A 130 17.12 -6.51 -3.68
CA ARG A 130 16.80 -7.87 -4.12
C ARG A 130 17.57 -8.86 -3.27
N GLN A 131 16.88 -9.90 -2.78
CA GLN A 131 17.51 -11.07 -2.15
C GLN A 131 17.83 -12.15 -3.17
#